data_AF-A0A431QRP3-F1
#
_entry.id   AF-A0A431QRP3-F1
#
_cell.length_a   1.000
_cell.length_b   1.000
_cell.length_c   1.000
_cell.angle_alpha   90.00
_cell.angle_beta   90.00
_cell.angle_gamma   90.00
#
_symmetry.space_group_name_H-M   'P 1'
#
loop_
_entity.id
_entity.type
_entity.pdbx_description
1 polymer ?
#
loop_
_entity_poly.entity_id
_entity_poly.type
_entity_poly.pdbx_seq_one_letter_code
_entity_poly.pdbx_strand_id
1 'polypeptide(L)' 'MDRIVRLDSRQEAALQSTADKFIALHKGDPVQALKEMIVLNGHLQQRLDALAGARRKASRLG' A
#
# COMPACT_ATOMS: atom_id res chain seq x y z
N MET A 1 4.03 11.82 -11.80
CA MET A 1 4.13 10.84 -10.70
C MET A 1 5.32 11.24 -9.80
N ASP A 2 5.45 12.54 -9.46
CA ASP A 2 6.77 13.11 -9.10
C ASP A 2 6.78 13.83 -7.75
N ARG A 3 6.10 13.27 -6.75
CA ARG A 3 6.32 13.70 -5.35
C ARG A 3 7.44 12.87 -4.76
N ILE A 4 8.68 13.28 -5.00
CA ILE A 4 9.83 12.77 -4.25
C ILE A 4 9.69 13.28 -2.82
N VAL A 5 9.36 12.39 -1.90
CA VAL A 5 9.31 12.71 -0.47
C VAL A 5 10.74 12.73 0.05
N ARG A 6 11.19 13.89 0.53
CA ARG A 6 12.46 14.02 1.27
C ARG A 6 12.17 13.88 2.75
N LEU A 7 12.93 13.02 3.41
CA LEU A 7 12.81 12.78 4.83
C LEU A 7 13.98 13.45 5.57
N ASP A 8 13.70 14.00 6.74
CA ASP A 8 14.77 14.35 7.69
C ASP A 8 15.29 13.09 8.41
N SER A 9 16.43 13.18 9.08
CA SER A 9 17.06 12.03 9.73
C SER A 9 16.17 11.34 10.78
N ARG A 10 15.25 12.07 11.42
CA ARG A 10 14.32 11.48 12.39
C ARG A 10 13.23 10.68 11.67
N GLN A 11 12.72 11.21 10.56
CA GLN A 11 11.76 10.53 9.70
C GLN A 11 12.36 9.30 9.04
N GLU A 12 13.62 9.36 8.59
CA GLU A 12 14.35 8.20 8.07
C GLU A 12 14.50 7.11 9.13
N ALA A 13 14.89 7.45 10.36
CA ALA A 13 15.00 6.49 11.46
C ALA A 13 13.66 5.83 11.80
N ALA A 14 12.57 6.59 11.76
CA ALA A 14 11.21 6.06 11.96
C ALA A 14 10.78 5.12 10.84
N LEU A 15 11.09 5.47 9.58
CA LEU A 15 10.84 4.63 8.42
C LEU A 15 11.64 3.32 8.52
N GLN A 16 12.92 3.41 8.86
CA GLN A 16 13.78 2.23 9.04
C GLN A 16 13.25 1.29 10.14
N SER A 17 12.90 1.83 11.32
CA SER A 17 12.33 1.00 12.40
C SER A 17 11.03 0.30 11.99
N THR A 18 10.23 0.95 11.14
CA THR A 18 9.00 0.36 10.60
C THR A 18 9.32 -0.75 9.59
N ALA A 19 10.29 -0.52 8.71
CA ALA A 19 10.77 -1.51 7.75
C ALA A 19 11.34 -2.75 8.45
N ASP A 20 12.14 -2.57 9.50
CA ASP A 20 12.74 -3.69 10.26
C ASP A 20 11.66 -4.57 10.91
N LYS A 21 10.63 -3.95 11.51
CA LYS A 21 9.47 -4.68 12.06
C LYS A 21 8.72 -5.45 10.99
N PHE A 22 8.52 -4.83 9.83
CA PHE A 22 7.86 -5.46 8.70
C PHE A 22 8.67 -6.67 8.21
N ILE A 23 9.98 -6.53 8.01
CA ILE A 23 10.88 -7.62 7.62
C ILE A 23 10.85 -8.77 8.64
N ALA A 24 10.82 -8.46 9.94
CA ALA A 24 10.73 -9.46 11.00
C ALA A 24 9.42 -10.29 10.92
N LEU A 25 8.30 -9.68 10.56
CA LEU A 25 7.03 -10.40 10.34
C LEU A 25 7.12 -11.41 9.19
N HIS A 26 7.98 -11.14 8.20
CA HIS A 26 8.24 -12.03 7.07
C HIS A 26 9.54 -12.84 7.22
N LYS A 27 9.94 -13.13 8.47
CA LYS A 27 11.10 -13.97 8.82
C LYS A 27 12.44 -13.51 8.22
N GLY A 28 12.59 -12.21 7.97
CA GLY A 28 13.81 -11.69 7.36
C GLY A 28 13.81 -11.70 5.83
N ASP A 29 12.71 -12.06 5.16
CA ASP A 29 12.61 -12.02 3.69
C ASP A 29 11.86 -10.77 3.20
N PRO A 30 12.57 -9.64 2.94
CA PRO A 30 11.97 -8.41 2.42
C PRO A 30 11.34 -8.59 1.03
N VAL A 31 11.81 -9.53 0.21
CA VAL A 31 11.31 -9.74 -1.15
C VAL A 31 9.96 -10.44 -1.10
N GLN A 32 9.81 -11.45 -0.23
CA GLN A 32 8.51 -12.06 0.03
C GLN A 32 7.52 -11.02 0.56
N ALA A 33 7.94 -10.24 1.56
CA ALA A 33 7.12 -9.19 2.16
C ALA A 33 6.61 -8.17 1.12
N LEU A 34 7.50 -7.71 0.24
CA LEU A 34 7.16 -6.79 -0.85
C LEU A 34 6.15 -7.40 -1.83
N LYS A 35 6.32 -8.68 -2.21
CA LYS A 35 5.39 -9.38 -3.12
C LYS A 35 3.99 -9.47 -2.51
N GLU A 36 3.90 -9.82 -1.23
CA GLU A 36 2.62 -9.89 -0.52
C GLU A 36 1.92 -8.52 -0.47
N MET A 37 2.66 -7.45 -0.20
CA MET A 37 2.10 -6.08 -0.25
C MET A 37 1.62 -5.68 -1.65
N ILE A 38 2.35 -6.02 -2.71
CA ILE A 38 1.93 -5.73 -4.09
C ILE A 38 0.62 -6.45 -4.41
N VAL A 39 0.50 -7.74 -4.04
CA VAL A 39 -0.72 -8.52 -4.24
C VAL A 39 -1.89 -7.93 -3.44
N LEU A 40 -1.66 -7.59 -2.17
CA LEU A 40 -2.68 -6.96 -1.32
C LEU A 40 -3.16 -5.63 -1.92
N ASN A 41 -2.25 -4.77 -2.34
CA ASN A 41 -2.59 -3.50 -2.98
C ASN A 41 -3.41 -3.70 -4.26
N GLY A 42 -3.08 -4.71 -5.07
CA GLY A 42 -3.87 -5.09 -6.24
C GLY A 42 -5.31 -5.47 -5.87
N HIS A 43 -5.50 -6.30 -4.85
CA HIS A 43 -6.83 -6.68 -4.38
C HIS A 43 -7.63 -5.51 -3.80
N LEU A 44 -6.97 -4.61 -3.06
CA LEU A 44 -7.61 -3.41 -2.54
C LEU A 44 -8.05 -2.49 -3.68
N GLN A 45 -7.21 -2.31 -4.70
CA GLN A 45 -7.57 -1.51 -5.88
C GLN A 45 -8.77 -2.12 -6.61
N GLN A 46 -8.81 -3.44 -6.83
CA GLN A 46 -9.96 -4.12 -7.43
C GLN A 46 -11.26 -3.89 -6.65
N ARG A 47 -11.19 -3.94 -5.30
CA ARG A 47 -12.35 -3.66 -4.44
C ARG A 47 -12.80 -2.21 -4.54
N LEU A 48 -11.86 -1.26 -4.55
CA LEU A 48 -12.17 0.17 -4.74
C LEU A 48 -12.83 0.43 -6.09
N ASP A 49 -12.32 -0.18 -7.16
CA ASP A 49 -12.86 -0.04 -8.51
C ASP A 49 -14.28 -0.61 -8.61
N ALA A 50 -14.53 -1.77 -7.99
CA ALA A 50 -15.87 -2.37 -7.91
C ALA A 50 -16.86 -1.45 -7.18
N LEU A 51 -16.47 -0.89 -6.03
CA LEU A 51 -17.29 0.07 -5.28
C LEU A 51 -17.56 1.35 -6.08
N ALA A 52 -16.54 1.88 -6.76
CA ALA A 52 -16.67 3.06 -7.62
C ALA A 52 -17.58 2.80 -8.84
N GLY A 53 -17.54 1.59 -9.39
CA GLY A 53 -18.43 1.14 -10.46
C GLY A 53 -19.88 1.03 -9.98
N ALA A 54 -20.12 0.44 -8.82
CA ALA A 54 -21.44 0.35 -8.21
C ALA A 54 -22.05 1.74 -7.94
N ARG A 55 -21.26 2.66 -7.39
CA ARG A 55 -21.70 4.05 -7.13
C ARG A 55 -22.08 4.79 -8.41
N ARG A 56 -21.31 4.62 -9.50
CA ARG A 56 -21.62 5.22 -10.82
C ARG A 56 -22.86 4.62 -11.49
N LYS A 57 -23.17 3.35 -11.23
CA LYS A 57 -24.40 2.71 -11.75
C LYS A 57 -25.64 3.22 -11.02
N ALA A 58 -25.56 3.36 -9.69
CA ALA A 58 -26.64 3.91 -8.87
C ALA A 58 -26.98 5.37 -9.25
N SER A 59 -25.97 6.20 -9.51
CA SER A 59 -26.17 7.61 -9.90
C SER A 59 -26.68 7.82 -11.34
N ARG A 60 -26.78 6.76 -12.16
CA ARG A 60 -27.33 6.82 -13.52
C ARG A 60 -28.77 6.31 -13.62
N LEU A 61 -29.29 5.75 -12.53
CA LEU A 61 -30.63 5.14 -12.45
C LEU A 61 -31.60 5.98 -11.60
N GLY A 62 -31.16 7.11 -11.06
CA GLY A 62 -31.99 8.12 -10.38
C GLY A 62 -31.91 9.43 -11.13
#